data_AF-A0A7J4GXW5-F1
#
_entry.id   AF-A0A7J4GXW5-F1
#
_cell.length_a   1.000
_cell.length_b   1.000
_cell.length_c   1.000
_cell.angle_alpha   90.00
_cell.angle_beta   90.00
_cell.angle_gamma   90.00
#
_symmetry.space_group_name_H-M   'P 1'
#
loop_
_entity.id
_entity.type
_entity.pdbx_description
1 polymer ?
#
loop_
_entity_poly.entity_id
_entity_poly.type
_entity_poly.pdbx_seq_one_letter_code
_entity_poly.pdbx_strand_id
1 'polypeptide(L)'
;MKKNQLMWVIALLIVNTGWIFLSGKMVPQEINRPGADFAENRAAELDPFFSDEIDYKIEYCFKSSNGVLLNYSLVIKQGSTVLFEDQGTTDDGCKTFSSTGKSGDLDFQTTVDSGIDSEVTLYTKPLGNVMWEGIFLFSIGTLVVAYLETGLRHKIKEKVDNRPQPKSSIPQELEPVQNEGIWQTPLRPK
;
A
#
# COMPACT_ATOMS: atom_id res chain seq x y z
N MET A 1 -11.24 0.11 -29.10
CA MET A 1 -10.87 -0.97 -28.15
C MET A 1 -9.48 -0.80 -27.54
N LYS A 2 -8.42 -0.48 -28.32
CA LYS A 2 -7.02 -0.42 -27.84
C LYS A 2 -6.73 0.52 -26.65
N LYS A 3 -7.35 1.72 -26.57
CA LYS A 3 -7.09 2.68 -25.48
C LYS A 3 -7.61 2.22 -24.11
N ASN A 4 -8.78 1.57 -24.06
CA ASN A 4 -9.35 1.08 -22.80
C ASN A 4 -8.56 -0.13 -22.27
N GLN A 5 -8.09 -1.00 -23.16
CA GLN A 5 -7.23 -2.12 -22.78
C GLN A 5 -5.88 -1.64 -22.21
N LEU A 6 -5.27 -0.63 -22.84
CA LEU A 6 -4.02 -0.04 -22.33
C LEU A 6 -4.20 0.59 -20.94
N MET A 7 -5.32 1.29 -20.71
CA MET A 7 -5.64 1.85 -19.38
C MET A 7 -5.74 0.76 -18.31
N TRP A 8 -6.42 -0.35 -18.60
CA TRP A 8 -6.56 -1.46 -17.65
C TRP A 8 -5.24 -2.19 -17.38
N VAL A 9 -4.35 -2.29 -18.38
CA VAL A 9 -2.98 -2.78 -18.17
C VAL A 9 -2.21 -1.85 -17.22
N ILE A 10 -2.33 -0.53 -17.40
CA ILE A 10 -1.69 0.44 -16.50
C ILE A 10 -2.27 0.33 -15.08
N ALA A 11 -3.60 0.21 -14.95
CA ALA A 11 -4.25 0.03 -13.65
C ALA A 11 -3.78 -1.24 -12.94
N LEU A 12 -3.68 -2.36 -13.68
CA LEU A 12 -3.15 -3.62 -13.16
C LEU A 12 -1.73 -3.44 -12.62
N LEU A 13 -0.86 -2.74 -13.37
CA LEU A 13 0.51 -2.45 -12.93
C LEU A 13 0.53 -1.60 -11.67
N ILE A 14 -0.27 -0.52 -11.61
CA ILE A 14 -0.32 0.37 -10.44
C ILE A 14 -0.77 -0.38 -9.20
N VAL A 15 -1.87 -1.14 -9.28
CA VAL A 15 -2.42 -1.85 -8.12
C VAL A 15 -1.43 -2.90 -7.60
N ASN A 16 -0.84 -3.70 -8.50
CA ASN A 16 0.13 -4.72 -8.09
C ASN A 16 1.43 -4.10 -7.56
N THR A 17 1.92 -3.01 -8.15
CA THR A 17 3.11 -2.30 -7.65
C THR A 17 2.85 -1.71 -6.26
N GLY A 18 1.67 -1.12 -6.06
CA GLY A 18 1.25 -0.63 -4.74
C GLY A 18 1.23 -1.74 -3.70
N TRP A 19 0.71 -2.91 -4.06
CA TRP A 19 0.71 -4.06 -3.17
C TRP A 19 2.11 -4.59 -2.85
N ILE A 20 3.00 -4.70 -3.84
CA ILE A 20 4.41 -5.09 -3.62
C ILE A 20 5.08 -4.12 -2.65
N PHE A 21 4.82 -2.83 -2.79
CA PHE A 21 5.39 -1.82 -1.89
C PHE A 21 4.87 -1.98 -0.46
N LEU A 22 3.56 -2.17 -0.28
CA LEU A 22 2.94 -2.33 1.04
C LEU A 22 3.36 -3.63 1.74
N SER A 23 3.32 -4.75 1.01
CA SER A 23 3.77 -6.06 1.51
C SER A 23 5.27 -6.08 1.83
N GLY A 24 6.05 -5.23 1.16
CA GLY A 24 7.48 -5.03 1.41
C GLY A 24 7.83 -4.20 2.66
N LYS A 25 6.87 -3.52 3.29
CA LYS A 25 7.17 -2.60 4.40
C LYS A 25 7.52 -3.35 5.68
N MET A 26 8.58 -2.87 6.32
CA MET A 26 8.91 -3.23 7.69
C MET A 26 8.23 -2.26 8.65
N VAL A 27 7.64 -2.79 9.72
CA VAL A 27 7.01 -2.04 10.78
C VAL A 27 7.94 -2.05 11.99
N PRO A 28 8.41 -0.89 12.48
CA PRO A 28 9.24 -0.83 13.67
C PRO A 28 8.41 -0.96 14.94
N GLN A 29 8.95 -1.70 15.90
CA GLN A 29 8.51 -1.81 17.28
C GLN A 29 9.71 -1.50 18.18
N GLU A 30 9.63 -0.37 18.87
CA GLU A 30 10.68 0.07 19.79
C GLU A 30 10.62 -0.76 21.08
N ILE A 31 11.71 -1.45 21.40
CA ILE A 31 11.83 -2.25 22.63
C ILE A 31 12.46 -1.41 23.73
N ASN A 32 13.65 -0.86 23.44
CA ASN A 32 14.37 0.07 24.28
C ASN A 32 14.74 1.30 23.46
N ARG A 33 14.58 2.48 24.05
CA ARG A 33 14.86 3.77 23.41
C ARG A 33 15.75 4.63 24.32
N PRO A 34 16.70 5.39 23.76
CA PRO A 34 17.55 6.27 24.54
C PRO A 34 16.70 7.34 25.26
N GLY A 35 16.99 7.57 26.54
CA GLY A 35 16.31 8.59 27.36
C GLY A 35 14.93 8.21 27.91
N ALA A 36 14.48 6.96 27.75
CA ALA A 36 13.32 6.43 28.48
C ALA A 36 13.73 5.41 29.55
N ASP A 37 12.79 5.03 30.40
CA ASP A 37 13.03 4.04 31.45
C ASP A 37 13.48 2.71 30.84
N PHE A 38 14.75 2.40 31.04
CA PHE A 38 15.35 1.12 30.67
C PHE A 38 14.64 -0.01 31.41
N ALA A 39 14.31 -1.08 30.68
CA ALA A 39 13.84 -2.31 31.28
C ALA A 39 14.67 -3.48 30.75
N GLU A 40 15.16 -4.31 31.66
CA GLU A 40 15.91 -5.51 31.32
C GLU A 40 15.08 -6.51 30.54
N ASN A 41 13.78 -6.59 30.82
CA ASN A 41 12.86 -7.50 30.14
C ASN A 41 11.73 -6.70 29.47
N ARG A 42 11.54 -6.92 28.17
CA ARG A 42 10.46 -6.33 27.38
C ARG A 42 9.83 -7.41 26.50
N ALA A 43 8.51 -7.43 26.45
CA ALA A 43 7.76 -8.27 25.54
C ALA A 43 7.50 -7.53 24.22
N ALA A 44 7.56 -8.25 23.13
CA ALA A 44 7.15 -7.82 21.80
C ALA A 44 6.40 -8.95 21.10
N GLU A 45 5.73 -8.65 20.00
CA GLU A 45 4.82 -9.59 19.37
C GLU A 45 5.17 -9.75 17.89
N LEU A 46 5.30 -11.01 17.47
CA LEU A 46 5.34 -11.37 16.07
C LEU A 46 3.91 -11.70 15.62
N ASP A 47 3.21 -10.71 15.07
CA ASP A 47 1.84 -10.85 14.57
C ASP A 47 1.80 -10.84 13.02
N PRO A 48 1.90 -12.01 12.37
CA PRO A 48 1.66 -12.16 10.94
C PRO A 48 0.17 -12.05 10.60
N PHE A 49 -0.14 -11.40 9.48
CA PHE A 49 -1.53 -11.19 9.06
C PHE A 49 -2.28 -12.47 8.63
N PHE A 50 -1.58 -13.49 8.12
CA PHE A 50 -2.20 -14.67 7.50
C PHE A 50 -1.41 -15.98 7.60
N SER A 51 -0.12 -15.92 7.93
CA SER A 51 0.78 -17.08 8.01
C SER A 51 1.14 -17.37 9.46
N ASP A 52 1.61 -18.58 9.77
CA ASP A 52 2.18 -18.90 11.08
C ASP A 52 3.62 -18.40 11.23
N GLU A 53 4.24 -17.94 10.14
CA GLU A 53 5.61 -17.43 10.10
C GLU A 53 5.62 -15.94 9.74
N ILE A 54 6.69 -15.23 10.13
CA ILE A 54 6.94 -13.82 9.80
C ILE A 54 8.45 -13.55 9.70
N ASP A 55 8.83 -12.75 8.70
CA ASP A 55 10.18 -12.23 8.61
C ASP A 55 10.36 -11.06 9.59
N TYR A 56 11.45 -11.10 10.36
CA TYR A 56 11.80 -10.04 11.29
C TYR A 56 13.28 -9.67 11.20
N LYS A 57 13.58 -8.43 11.55
CA LYS A 57 14.92 -7.87 11.67
C LYS A 57 15.03 -7.17 13.01
N ILE A 58 16.06 -7.44 13.78
CA ILE A 58 16.39 -6.68 14.99
C ILE A 58 17.57 -5.78 14.68
N GLU A 59 17.44 -4.53 15.10
CA GLU A 59 18.51 -3.55 15.10
C GLU A 59 18.78 -3.15 16.55
N TYR A 60 20.02 -3.29 16.98
CA TYR A 60 20.41 -2.97 18.35
C TYR A 60 21.70 -2.17 18.37
N CYS A 61 21.74 -1.19 19.25
CA CYS A 61 22.86 -0.30 19.44
C CYS A 61 23.02 0.04 20.92
N PHE A 62 24.23 -0.14 21.43
CA PHE A 62 24.56 0.15 22.83
C PHE A 62 25.62 1.23 22.87
N LYS A 63 25.31 2.36 23.50
CA LYS A 63 26.22 3.51 23.57
C LYS A 63 26.52 3.84 25.02
N SER A 64 27.78 4.08 25.33
CA SER A 64 28.18 4.53 26.66
C SER A 64 27.87 6.01 26.83
N SER A 65 27.15 6.37 27.90
CA SER A 65 26.85 7.78 28.22
C SER A 65 28.11 8.55 28.61
N ASN A 66 29.12 7.85 29.13
CA ASN A 66 30.35 8.43 29.69
C ASN A 66 31.60 8.15 28.85
N GLY A 67 31.46 7.52 27.68
CA GLY A 67 32.58 7.14 26.80
C GLY A 67 33.46 6.01 27.34
N VAL A 68 33.02 5.33 28.41
CA VAL A 68 33.71 4.15 28.97
C VAL A 68 33.27 2.91 28.22
N LEU A 69 34.20 1.99 27.97
CA LEU A 69 33.89 0.69 27.38
C LEU A 69 33.16 -0.18 28.39
N LEU A 70 31.90 -0.49 28.09
CA LEU A 70 31.00 -1.26 28.95
C LEU A 70 30.44 -2.47 28.19
N ASN A 71 30.07 -3.53 28.91
CA ASN A 71 29.59 -4.76 28.31
C ASN A 71 28.06 -4.74 28.16
N TYR A 72 27.56 -5.43 27.13
CA TYR A 72 26.15 -5.71 26.97
C TYR A 72 25.92 -7.19 26.65
N SER A 73 24.72 -7.65 26.97
CA SER A 73 24.18 -8.92 26.51
C SER A 73 22.73 -8.73 26.09
N LEU A 74 22.38 -9.28 24.92
CA LEU A 74 21.03 -9.30 24.38
C LEU A 74 20.64 -10.74 24.08
N VAL A 75 19.58 -11.21 24.74
CA VAL A 75 19.00 -12.54 24.52
C VAL A 75 17.54 -12.37 24.13
N ILE A 76 17.12 -13.04 23.07
CA ILE A 76 15.75 -13.01 22.57
C ILE A 76 15.18 -14.41 22.66
N LYS A 77 14.06 -14.54 23.35
CA LYS A 77 13.40 -15.83 23.60
C LYS A 77 11.98 -15.83 23.06
N GLN A 78 11.50 -17.00 22.68
CA GLN A 78 10.10 -17.27 22.42
C GLN A 78 9.69 -18.47 23.30
N GLY A 79 8.97 -18.18 24.39
CA GLY A 79 8.72 -19.16 25.44
C GLY A 79 10.02 -19.69 26.05
N SER A 80 10.30 -20.98 25.91
CA SER A 80 11.53 -21.62 26.40
C SER A 80 12.69 -21.65 25.40
N THR A 81 12.47 -21.22 24.16
CA THR A 81 13.45 -21.33 23.08
C THR A 81 14.23 -20.03 22.93
N VAL A 82 15.56 -20.09 22.94
CA VAL A 82 16.43 -18.95 22.62
C VAL A 82 16.52 -18.85 21.09
N LEU A 83 16.09 -17.72 20.53
CA LEU A 83 16.12 -17.47 19.09
C LEU A 83 17.40 -16.74 18.66
N PHE A 84 17.91 -15.88 19.53
CA PHE A 84 19.09 -15.07 19.26
C PHE A 84 19.78 -14.69 20.57
N GLU A 85 21.10 -14.67 20.55
CA GLU A 85 21.94 -14.25 21.66
C GLU A 85 23.18 -13.55 21.09
N ASP A 86 23.45 -12.35 21.57
CA ASP A 86 24.69 -11.63 21.30
C ASP A 86 25.22 -10.99 22.59
N GLN A 87 26.53 -10.89 22.67
CA GLN A 87 27.23 -10.21 23.76
C GLN A 87 28.41 -9.45 23.19
N GLY A 88 28.70 -8.29 23.76
CA GLY A 88 29.73 -7.43 23.22
C GLY A 88 29.97 -6.20 24.07
N THR A 89 30.57 -5.19 23.44
CA THR A 89 30.96 -3.95 24.11
C THR A 89 30.36 -2.73 23.41
N THR A 90 30.25 -1.60 24.11
CA THR A 90 29.76 -0.34 23.53
C THR A 90 30.59 0.20 22.35
N ASP A 91 31.73 -0.43 22.01
CA ASP A 91 32.56 -0.09 20.84
C ASP A 91 32.15 -0.87 19.57
N ASP A 92 31.30 -1.88 19.70
CA ASP A 92 30.88 -2.74 18.58
C ASP A 92 30.01 -2.01 17.53
N GLY A 93 29.53 -0.80 17.84
CA GLY A 93 28.59 -0.06 17.02
C GLY A 93 27.19 -0.69 16.96
N CYS A 94 26.37 -0.22 16.02
CA CYS A 94 25.02 -0.75 15.83
C CYS A 94 25.06 -2.01 14.95
N LYS A 95 24.43 -3.09 15.38
CA LYS A 95 24.36 -4.37 14.68
C LYS A 95 22.94 -4.67 14.22
N THR A 96 22.82 -5.54 13.23
CA THR A 96 21.53 -6.00 12.73
C THR A 96 21.51 -7.52 12.57
N PHE A 97 20.38 -8.13 12.92
CA PHE A 97 20.12 -9.55 12.74
C PHE A 97 18.78 -9.73 12.04
N SER A 98 18.70 -10.60 11.04
CA SER A 98 17.47 -10.89 10.32
C SER A 98 17.21 -12.38 10.31
N SER A 99 15.96 -12.79 10.55
CA SER A 99 15.55 -14.18 10.54
C SER A 99 14.04 -14.29 10.25
N THR A 100 13.57 -15.53 10.07
CA THR A 100 12.15 -15.85 9.96
C THR A 100 11.75 -16.63 11.22
N GLY A 101 10.67 -16.20 11.86
CA GLY A 101 10.20 -16.74 13.14
C GLY A 101 8.72 -17.10 13.09
N LYS A 102 8.28 -17.90 14.05
CA LYS A 102 6.86 -18.21 14.22
C LYS A 102 6.13 -17.06 14.91
N SER A 103 4.83 -16.95 14.62
CA SER A 103 3.91 -16.06 15.33
C SER A 103 3.98 -16.28 16.84
N GLY A 104 3.87 -15.19 17.60
CA GLY A 104 3.78 -15.20 19.05
C GLY A 104 4.70 -14.21 19.77
N ASP A 105 4.69 -14.29 21.09
CA ASP A 105 5.42 -13.37 21.96
C ASP A 105 6.92 -13.62 21.97
N LEU A 106 7.67 -12.53 21.89
CA LEU A 106 9.12 -12.48 22.05
C LEU A 106 9.48 -11.77 23.35
N ASP A 107 10.32 -12.41 24.15
CA ASP A 107 10.91 -11.83 25.34
C ASP A 107 12.32 -11.35 25.03
N PHE A 108 12.51 -10.03 25.06
CA PHE A 108 13.81 -9.37 24.95
C PHE A 108 14.41 -9.22 26.33
N GLN A 109 15.52 -9.91 26.58
CA GLN A 109 16.31 -9.81 27.80
C GLN A 109 17.60 -9.05 27.47
N THR A 110 17.68 -7.82 27.96
CA THR A 110 18.82 -6.92 27.75
C THR A 110 19.51 -6.72 29.10
N THR A 111 20.78 -7.11 29.18
CA THR A 111 21.63 -6.84 30.34
C THR A 111 22.70 -5.85 29.95
N VAL A 112 22.75 -4.72 30.65
CA VAL A 112 23.70 -3.62 30.38
C VAL A 112 24.29 -3.13 31.69
N ASP A 113 25.56 -2.75 31.66
CA ASP A 113 26.19 -2.07 32.78
C ASP A 113 25.60 -0.67 32.97
N SER A 114 25.68 -0.13 34.19
CA SER A 114 25.18 1.22 34.50
C SER A 114 25.88 2.28 33.65
N GLY A 115 25.10 3.14 32.98
CA GLY A 115 25.64 4.18 32.09
C GLY A 115 25.70 3.79 30.62
N ILE A 116 24.98 2.73 30.20
CA ILE A 116 24.72 2.43 28.80
C ILE A 116 23.32 2.92 28.40
N ASP A 117 23.25 3.67 27.31
CA ASP A 117 22.01 3.91 26.56
C ASP A 117 21.80 2.76 25.58
N SER A 118 20.72 1.99 25.77
CA SER A 118 20.34 0.90 24.87
C SER A 118 19.25 1.34 23.89
N GLU A 119 19.49 1.12 22.61
CA GLU A 119 18.52 1.27 21.54
C GLU A 119 18.30 -0.09 20.91
N VAL A 120 17.09 -0.65 21.04
CA VAL A 120 16.74 -1.95 20.46
C VAL A 120 15.40 -1.81 19.75
N THR A 121 15.40 -2.07 18.46
CA THR A 121 14.23 -1.95 17.60
C THR A 121 14.00 -3.25 16.85
N LEU A 122 12.80 -3.80 17.00
CA LEU A 122 12.32 -4.93 16.23
C LEU A 122 11.59 -4.42 14.99
N TYR A 123 11.96 -4.89 13.82
CA TYR A 123 11.29 -4.63 12.56
C TYR A 123 10.59 -5.91 12.12
N THR A 124 9.28 -5.87 11.92
CA THR A 124 8.51 -7.02 11.43
C THR A 124 7.95 -6.75 10.04
N LYS A 125 7.78 -7.80 9.24
CA LYS A 125 7.19 -7.71 7.89
C LYS A 125 5.84 -8.44 7.85
N PRO A 126 4.78 -7.87 8.44
CA PRO A 126 3.51 -8.58 8.69
C PRO A 126 2.79 -9.05 7.43
N LEU A 127 2.98 -8.32 6.33
CA LEU A 127 2.36 -8.60 5.03
C LEU A 127 3.30 -9.31 4.05
N GLY A 128 4.53 -9.64 4.47
CA GLY A 128 5.53 -10.24 3.58
C GLY A 128 5.08 -11.58 2.99
N ASN A 129 4.42 -12.39 3.83
CA ASN A 129 4.00 -13.75 3.47
C ASN A 129 2.74 -13.81 2.62
N VAL A 130 2.00 -12.70 2.47
CA VAL A 130 0.81 -12.61 1.61
C VAL A 130 1.06 -11.87 0.31
N MET A 131 2.33 -11.63 -0.03
CA MET A 131 2.70 -10.86 -1.20
C MET A 131 2.10 -11.47 -2.48
N TRP A 132 2.26 -12.77 -2.69
CA TRP A 132 1.80 -13.44 -3.90
C TRP A 132 0.28 -13.55 -3.95
N GLU A 133 -0.34 -13.92 -2.84
CA GLU A 133 -1.78 -14.04 -2.66
C GLU A 133 -2.47 -12.72 -2.99
N GLY A 134 -1.92 -11.60 -2.50
CA GLY A 134 -2.43 -10.27 -2.82
C GLY A 134 -2.24 -9.92 -4.29
N ILE A 135 -1.10 -10.24 -4.94
CA ILE A 135 -0.92 -10.04 -6.39
C ILE A 135 -2.03 -10.76 -7.17
N PHE A 136 -2.31 -12.02 -6.83
CA PHE A 136 -3.37 -12.79 -7.48
C PHE A 136 -4.76 -12.15 -7.24
N LEU A 137 -5.08 -11.82 -5.99
CA LEU A 137 -6.36 -11.24 -5.61
C LEU A 137 -6.60 -9.89 -6.30
N PHE A 138 -5.62 -8.98 -6.26
CA PHE A 138 -5.73 -7.67 -6.90
C PHE A 138 -5.76 -7.75 -8.42
N SER A 139 -5.04 -8.69 -9.02
CA SER A 139 -5.07 -8.89 -10.47
C SER A 139 -6.44 -9.38 -10.94
N ILE A 140 -7.01 -10.40 -10.27
CA ILE A 140 -8.36 -10.89 -10.56
C ILE A 140 -9.39 -9.79 -10.31
N GLY A 141 -9.30 -9.08 -9.18
CA GLY A 141 -10.17 -7.96 -8.86
C GLY A 141 -10.15 -6.87 -9.94
N THR A 142 -8.96 -6.50 -10.42
CA THR A 142 -8.82 -5.52 -11.50
C THR A 142 -9.50 -5.98 -12.78
N LEU A 143 -9.37 -7.26 -13.16
CA LEU A 143 -10.06 -7.83 -14.32
C LEU A 143 -11.58 -7.81 -14.15
N VAL A 144 -12.09 -8.21 -12.99
CA VAL A 144 -13.54 -8.17 -12.68
C VAL A 144 -14.09 -6.76 -12.81
N VAL A 145 -13.41 -5.76 -12.25
CA VAL A 145 -13.81 -4.35 -12.36
C VAL A 145 -13.78 -3.90 -13.82
N ALA A 146 -12.77 -4.30 -14.60
CA ALA A 146 -12.69 -3.98 -16.04
C ALA A 146 -13.88 -4.53 -16.85
N TYR A 147 -14.31 -5.76 -16.56
CA TYR A 147 -15.49 -6.36 -17.18
C TYR A 147 -16.78 -5.67 -16.73
N LEU A 148 -16.92 -5.36 -15.44
CA LEU A 148 -18.09 -4.63 -14.91
C LEU A 148 -18.21 -3.24 -15.54
N GLU A 149 -17.11 -2.50 -15.65
CA GLU A 149 -17.08 -1.19 -16.31
C GLU A 149 -17.54 -1.28 -17.77
N THR A 150 -17.04 -2.28 -18.51
CA THR A 150 -17.41 -2.50 -19.91
C THR A 150 -18.90 -2.83 -20.06
N GLY A 151 -19.42 -3.70 -19.18
CA GLY A 151 -20.84 -4.06 -19.15
C GLY A 151 -21.75 -2.87 -18.81
N LEU A 152 -21.37 -2.07 -17.81
CA LEU A 152 -22.09 -0.84 -17.42
C LEU A 152 -22.09 0.18 -18.57
N ARG A 153 -20.94 0.43 -19.20
CA ARG A 153 -20.85 1.32 -20.37
C ARG A 153 -21.74 0.85 -21.52
N HIS A 154 -21.81 -0.46 -21.78
CA HIS A 154 -22.67 -1.00 -22.83
C HIS A 154 -24.16 -0.76 -22.53
N LYS A 155 -24.63 -1.07 -21.31
CA LYS A 155 -26.02 -0.82 -20.90
C LYS A 155 -26.40 0.66 -20.91
N ILE A 156 -25.46 1.55 -20.54
CA ILE A 156 -25.69 3.00 -20.60
C ILE A 156 -25.78 3.45 -22.06
N LYS A 157 -24.88 2.98 -22.93
CA LYS A 157 -24.90 3.32 -24.34
C LYS A 157 -26.20 2.86 -25.01
N GLU A 158 -26.64 1.64 -24.75
CA GLU A 158 -27.92 1.12 -25.23
C GLU A 158 -29.11 1.99 -24.77
N LYS A 159 -29.13 2.43 -23.51
CA LYS A 159 -30.17 3.35 -23.01
C LYS A 159 -30.08 4.75 -23.61
N VAL A 160 -28.91 5.22 -24.02
CA VAL A 160 -28.72 6.53 -24.65
C VAL A 160 -29.09 6.48 -26.14
N ASP A 161 -28.64 5.45 -26.85
CA ASP A 161 -28.94 5.25 -28.27
C ASP A 161 -30.43 4.93 -28.49
N ASN A 162 -31.08 4.23 -27.56
CA ASN A 162 -32.53 3.97 -27.59
C ASN A 162 -33.38 5.13 -27.01
N ARG A 163 -32.79 6.29 -26.66
CA ARG A 163 -33.63 7.48 -26.42
C ARG A 163 -34.25 7.86 -27.75
N PRO A 164 -35.58 8.12 -27.81
CA PRO A 164 -36.16 8.68 -29.01
C PRO A 164 -35.38 9.97 -29.34
N GLN A 165 -34.72 9.96 -30.49
CA GLN A 165 -34.18 11.18 -31.09
C GLN A 165 -35.28 12.23 -31.00
N PRO A 166 -35.03 13.44 -30.46
CA PRO A 166 -35.98 14.51 -30.64
C PRO A 166 -36.19 14.59 -32.15
N LYS A 167 -37.43 14.37 -32.60
CA LYS A 167 -37.81 14.57 -33.99
C LYS A 167 -37.28 15.96 -34.34
N SER A 168 -36.24 16.03 -35.17
CA SER A 168 -35.87 17.27 -35.82
C SER A 168 -37.05 17.61 -36.73
N SER A 169 -38.04 18.30 -36.17
CA SER A 169 -39.03 19.03 -36.93
C SER A 169 -38.34 20.29 -37.44
N ILE A 170 -37.43 20.12 -38.41
CA ILE A 170 -37.15 21.17 -39.36
C ILE A 170 -37.93 20.74 -40.61
N PRO A 171 -39.07 21.38 -40.91
CA PRO A 171 -39.70 21.22 -42.21
C PRO A 171 -38.67 21.59 -43.28
N GLN A 172 -38.34 20.60 -44.10
CA GLN A 172 -37.67 20.80 -45.37
C GLN A 172 -38.65 21.53 -46.28
N GLU A 173 -38.52 22.85 -46.43
CA GLU A 173 -38.60 23.60 -47.70
C GLU A 173 -38.30 25.08 -47.43
N LEU A 174 -37.03 25.48 -47.59
CA LEU A 174 -36.75 26.89 -47.91
C LEU A 174 -36.70 26.94 -49.43
N GLU A 175 -37.84 27.31 -50.03
CA GLU A 175 -37.87 27.73 -51.43
C GLU A 175 -36.79 28.82 -51.64
N PRO A 176 -36.08 28.82 -52.77
CA PRO A 176 -35.11 29.87 -53.03
C PRO A 176 -35.86 31.19 -53.15
N VAL A 177 -35.56 32.13 -52.23
CA VAL A 177 -36.04 33.50 -52.30
C VAL A 177 -35.56 34.09 -53.63
N GLN A 178 -36.46 34.13 -54.61
CA GLN A 178 -36.28 34.91 -55.83
C GLN A 178 -36.18 36.37 -55.42
N ASN A 179 -34.97 36.89 -55.50
CA ASN A 179 -34.66 38.28 -55.28
C ASN A 179 -35.20 39.10 -56.46
N GLU A 180 -36.45 39.51 -56.40
CA GLU A 180 -37.02 40.49 -57.32
C GLU A 180 -37.60 41.69 -56.57
N GLY A 181 -36.81 42.78 -56.56
CA GLY A 181 -37.29 44.16 -56.62
C GLY A 181 -38.04 44.74 -55.40
N ILE A 182 -37.55 45.87 -54.90
CA ILE A 182 -38.09 46.65 -53.75
C ILE A 182 -39.45 47.31 -54.04
N TRP A 183 -40.08 47.05 -55.20
CA TRP A 183 -41.35 47.67 -55.58
C TRP A 183 -42.41 46.61 -55.90
N GLN A 184 -43.43 46.52 -55.06
CA GLN A 184 -44.69 45.84 -55.39
C GLN A 184 -45.85 46.84 -55.35
N THR A 185 -46.64 46.86 -56.42
CA THR A 185 -47.82 47.70 -56.61
C THR A 185 -49.02 47.19 -55.81
N PRO A 186 -49.85 48.06 -55.23
CA PRO A 186 -51.01 47.63 -54.45
C PRO A 186 -52.11 47.06 -55.36
N LEU A 187 -52.65 45.90 -54.97
CA LEU A 187 -53.77 45.24 -55.64
C LEU A 187 -55.04 46.10 -55.52
N ARG A 188 -55.68 46.44 -56.65
CA ARG A 188 -57.04 47.02 -56.66
C ARG A 188 -58.08 45.92 -56.48
N PRO A 189 -59.10 46.13 -55.63
CA PRO A 189 -60.22 45.20 -55.52
C PRO A 189 -61.12 45.28 -56.77
N LYS A 190 -61.70 44.15 -57.16
CA LYS A 190 -62.90 44.09 -58.02
C LYS A 190 -64.14 44.15 -57.13
#